data_AF-A0A938S5I5-F1
#
_entry.id   AF-A0A938S5I5-F1
#
_cell.length_a   1.000
_cell.length_b   1.000
_cell.length_c   1.000
_cell.angle_alpha   90.00
_cell.angle_beta   90.00
_cell.angle_gamma   90.00
#
_symmetry.space_group_name_H-M   'P 1'
#
loop_
_entity.id
_entity.type
_entity.pdbx_description
1 polymer ?
#
loop_
_entity_poly.entity_id
_entity_poly.type
_entity_poly.pdbx_seq_one_letter_code
_entity_poly.pdbx_strand_id
1 'polypeptide(L)' 'RYVARRLKDVPVWAFHGAKDPVVPLQASADMVEALKKAGGNVQFTVYPEAQHDSWTETYNNPKLYEWFLSQRRHPEKK' A
#
# COMPACT_ATOMS: atom_id res chain seq x y z
N ARG A 1 -12.75 3.45 7.40
CA ARG A 1 -12.99 4.59 6.46
C ARG A 1 -13.76 4.07 5.25
N TYR A 2 -14.69 4.85 4.69
CA TYR A 2 -15.55 4.41 3.56
C TYR A 2 -14.74 3.97 2.32
N VAL A 3 -13.64 4.66 2.02
CA VAL A 3 -12.71 4.31 0.93
C VAL A 3 -12.12 2.91 1.09
N ALA A 4 -11.75 2.51 2.31
CA ALA A 4 -11.19 1.18 2.58
C ALA A 4 -12.13 0.04 2.16
N ARG A 5 -13.44 0.21 2.38
CA ARG A 5 -14.45 -0.79 1.98
C ARG A 5 -14.55 -0.96 0.47
N ARG A 6 -14.32 0.10 -0.31
CA ARG A 6 -14.35 0.02 -1.79
C ARG A 6 -13.11 -0.68 -2.37
N LEU A 7 -12.02 -0.74 -1.61
CA LEU A 7 -10.76 -1.34 -2.01
C LEU A 7 -10.56 -2.75 -1.41
N LYS A 8 -11.53 -3.29 -0.67
CA LYS A 8 -11.37 -4.59 0.03
C LYS A 8 -10.99 -5.75 -0.92
N ASP A 9 -11.48 -5.72 -2.15
CA ASP A 9 -11.26 -6.77 -3.16
C ASP A 9 -10.08 -6.44 -4.10
N VAL A 10 -9.38 -5.32 -3.86
CA VAL A 10 -8.19 -4.91 -4.60
C VAL A 10 -6.96 -5.19 -3.73
N PRO A 11 -6.02 -6.03 -4.19
CA PRO A 11 -4.74 -6.20 -3.51
C PRO A 11 -3.99 -4.87 -3.43
N VAL A 12 -3.58 -4.46 -2.24
CA VAL A 12 -2.86 -3.20 -1.98
C VAL A 12 -1.49 -3.50 -1.42
N TRP A 13 -0.44 -2.87 -1.96
CA TRP A 13 0.87 -2.80 -1.33
C TRP A 13 1.23 -1.34 -1.12
N ALA A 14 1.15 -0.88 0.14
CA ALA A 14 1.47 0.48 0.52
C ALA A 14 2.95 0.61 0.90
N PHE A 15 3.53 1.77 0.59
CA PHE A 15 4.92 2.12 0.88
C PHE A 15 4.98 3.49 1.55
N HIS A 16 5.91 3.69 2.49
CA HIS A 16 6.09 4.98 3.14
C HIS A 16 7.52 5.14 3.70
N GLY A 17 8.01 6.37 3.77
CA GLY A 17 9.26 6.68 4.46
C GLY A 17 9.01 6.96 5.94
N ALA A 18 9.78 6.35 6.85
CA ALA A 18 9.62 6.58 8.28
C ALA A 18 10.00 8.01 8.71
N LYS A 19 10.82 8.69 7.90
CA LYS A 19 11.31 10.05 8.15
C LYS A 19 10.64 11.08 7.24
N ASP A 20 9.49 10.75 6.63
CA ASP A 20 8.74 11.68 5.78
C ASP A 20 8.30 12.92 6.59
N PRO A 21 8.82 14.12 6.28
CA PRO A 21 8.44 15.35 6.99
C PRO A 21 7.19 16.01 6.41
N VAL A 22 6.69 15.54 5.25
CA VAL A 22 5.59 16.14 4.49
C VAL A 22 4.27 15.41 4.79
N VAL A 23 4.29 14.08 4.77
CA VAL A 23 3.13 13.24 5.08
C VAL A 23 3.45 12.39 6.30
N PRO A 24 2.69 12.51 7.41
CA PRO A 24 2.92 11.67 8.58
C PRO A 24 2.71 10.19 8.26
N LEU A 25 3.64 9.33 8.70
CA LEU A 25 3.54 7.87 8.59
C LEU A 25 2.17 7.31 9.04
N GLN A 26 1.59 7.94 10.07
CA GLN A 26 0.28 7.57 10.61
C GLN A 26 -0.83 7.62 9.55
N ALA A 27 -0.76 8.53 8.58
CA ALA A 27 -1.76 8.64 7.52
C ALA A 27 -1.87 7.34 6.69
N SER A 28 -0.73 6.74 6.37
CA SER A 28 -0.64 5.45 5.68
C SER A 28 -1.00 4.29 6.61
N ALA A 29 -0.49 4.31 7.85
CA ALA A 29 -0.78 3.28 8.84
C ALA A 29 -2.28 3.15 9.13
N ASP A 30 -2.99 4.27 9.30
CA ASP A 30 -4.44 4.33 9.50
C ASP A 30 -5.20 3.68 8.34
N MET A 31 -4.75 3.91 7.10
CA MET A 31 -5.42 3.34 5.93
C MET A 31 -5.13 1.84 5.81
N VAL A 32 -3.91 1.40 6.06
CA VAL A 32 -3.55 -0.02 6.11
C VAL A 32 -4.39 -0.73 7.17
N GLU A 33 -4.53 -0.15 8.37
CA GLU A 33 -5.38 -0.70 9.42
C GLU A 33 -6.86 -0.73 9.01
N ALA A 34 -7.35 0.33 8.38
CA ALA A 34 -8.73 0.38 7.90
C ALA A 34 -9.00 -0.66 6.79
N LEU A 35 -8.04 -0.94 5.91
CA LEU A 35 -8.12 -2.00 4.90
C LEU A 35 -8.11 -3.39 5.55
N LYS A 36 -7.21 -3.64 6.50
CA LYS A 36 -7.18 -4.89 7.28
C LYS A 36 -8.52 -5.13 7.98
N LYS A 37 -9.06 -4.11 8.66
CA LYS A 37 -10.38 -4.17 9.31
C LYS A 37 -11.54 -4.41 8.35
N ALA A 38 -11.41 -3.99 7.09
CA ALA A 38 -12.40 -4.24 6.03
C ALA A 38 -12.25 -5.62 5.38
N GLY A 39 -11.29 -6.44 5.82
CA GLY A 39 -10.99 -7.75 5.24
C GLY A 39 -10.19 -7.70 3.94
N GLY A 40 -9.53 -6.58 3.64
CA GLY A 40 -8.76 -6.42 2.41
C GLY A 40 -7.37 -7.08 2.46
N ASN A 41 -6.86 -7.45 1.30
CA ASN A 41 -5.50 -7.95 1.13
C ASN A 41 -4.53 -6.75 1.02
N VAL A 42 -3.88 -6.39 2.13
CA VAL A 42 -2.97 -5.24 2.19
C VAL A 42 -1.60 -5.60 2.77
N GLN A 43 -0.56 -5.19 2.06
CA GLN A 43 0.83 -5.19 2.51
C GLN A 43 1.28 -3.76 2.81
N PHE A 44 2.22 -3.60 3.74
CA PHE A 44 2.76 -2.30 4.10
C PHE A 44 4.26 -2.39 4.35
N THR A 45 5.03 -1.65 3.55
CA THR A 45 6.48 -1.50 3.71
C THR A 45 6.79 -0.10 4.20
N VAL A 46 7.57 -0.01 5.28
CA VAL A 46 8.08 1.26 5.80
C VAL A 46 9.59 1.24 5.65
N TYR A 47 10.11 2.21 4.89
CA TYR A 47 11.54 2.40 4.71
C TYR A 47 12.08 3.24 5.88
N PRO A 48 12.94 2.68 6.74
CA PRO A 48 13.32 3.31 8.01
C PRO A 48 14.09 4.63 7.81
N GLU A 49 14.83 4.73 6.70
CA GLU A 49 15.69 5.88 6.41
C GLU A 49 15.12 6.83 5.36
N ALA A 50 14.11 6.40 4.59
CA ALA A 50 13.52 7.24 3.57
C ALA A 50 12.71 8.38 4.18
N GLN A 51 12.83 9.55 3.56
CA GLN A 51 11.98 10.72 3.81
C GLN A 51 10.75 10.65 2.90
N HIS A 52 10.34 11.77 2.30
CA HIS A 52 9.19 11.84 1.42
C HIS A 52 9.34 10.94 0.18
N ASP A 53 10.55 10.88 -0.39
CA ASP A 53 10.89 10.02 -1.53
C ASP A 53 11.07 8.55 -1.11
N SER A 54 9.95 7.90 -0.80
CA SER A 54 9.89 6.44 -0.64
C SER A 54 9.73 5.70 -1.97
N TRP A 55 9.38 6.41 -3.05
CA TRP A 55 9.11 5.80 -4.35
C TRP A 55 10.39 5.42 -5.09
N THR A 56 11.50 6.13 -4.90
CA THR A 56 12.79 5.73 -5.50
C THR A 56 13.21 4.33 -5.04
N GLU A 57 13.16 4.04 -3.73
CA GLU A 57 13.47 2.70 -3.22
C GLU A 57 12.41 1.67 -3.68
N THR A 58 11.14 2.07 -3.72
CA THR A 58 10.03 1.21 -4.17
C THR A 58 10.20 0.80 -5.63
N TYR A 59 10.47 1.72 -6.55
CA TYR A 59 10.62 1.43 -7.98
C TYR A 59 11.94 0.72 -8.31
N ASN A 60 12.95 0.82 -7.45
CA ASN A 60 14.19 0.05 -7.56
C ASN A 60 14.07 -1.38 -6.99
N ASN A 61 12.90 -1.78 -6.47
CA ASN A 61 12.66 -3.13 -5.95
C ASN A 61 12.04 -4.03 -7.04
N PRO A 62 12.77 -5.05 -7.59
CA PRO A 62 12.24 -5.95 -8.61
C PRO A 62 10.96 -6.69 -8.16
N LYS A 63 10.82 -6.97 -6.86
CA LYS A 63 9.65 -7.65 -6.29
C LYS A 63 8.36 -6.85 -6.46
N LEU A 64 8.44 -5.53 -6.62
CA LEU A 64 7.27 -4.71 -6.93
C LEU A 64 6.66 -5.13 -8.27
N TYR A 65 7.50 -5.31 -9.29
CA TYR A 65 7.06 -5.69 -10.63
C TYR A 65 6.58 -7.14 -10.68
N GLU A 66 7.27 -8.05 -9.99
CA GLU A 66 6.80 -9.44 -9.79
C GLU A 66 5.42 -9.45 -9.13
N TRP A 67 5.24 -8.62 -8.09
CA TRP A 67 3.96 -8.50 -7.41
C TRP A 67 2.88 -7.96 -8.34
N PHE A 68 3.13 -6.88 -9.09
CA PHE A 68 2.17 -6.36 -10.07
C PHE A 68 1.75 -7.42 -11.10
N LEU A 69 2.72 -8.14 -11.67
CA LEU A 69 2.46 -9.17 -12.68
C LEU A 69 1.75 -10.42 -12.13
N SER A 70 1.83 -10.65 -10.81
CA SER A 70 1.09 -11.72 -10.15
C SER A 70 -0.39 -11.39 -9.90
N GLN A 71 -0.77 -10.11 -9.91
CA GLN A 71 -2.15 -9.69 -9.70
C GLN A 71 -2.96 -9.74 -11.00
N ARG A 72 -4.25 -10.06 -10.89
CA ARG A 72 -5.20 -9.96 -11.99
C ARG A 72 -6.48 -9.32 -11.47
N ARG A 73 -7.04 -8.39 -12.23
CA ARG A 73 -8.40 -7.91 -11.96
C ARG A 73 -9.35 -9.05 -12.34
N HIS A 74 -9.99 -9.65 -11.35
CA HIS A 74 -11.11 -10.56 -11.64
C HIS A 74 -12.19 -9.77 -12.38
N PRO A 75 -12.78 -10.29 -13.47
CA PRO A 75 -13.96 -9.67 -14.05
C PRO A 75 -15.00 -9.55 -12.95
N GLU A 76 -15.62 -8.37 -12.83
CA GLU A 76 -16.53 -8.06 -11.74
C GLU A 76 -17.58 -9.17 -11.63
N LYS A 77 -17.78 -9.71 -10.41
CA LYS A 77 -19.00 -10.45 -10.13
C LYS A 77 -20.13 -9.43 -10.25
N LYS A 78 -20.84 -9.45 -11.37
CA LYS A 78 -22.13 -8.78 -11.51
C LYS A 78 -23.06 -9.23 -10.39
#